data_AF-A0A3N4IJ71-F1
#
_entry.id   AF-A0A3N4IJ71-F1
#
_cell.length_a   1.000
_cell.length_b   1.000
_cell.length_c   1.000
_cell.angle_alpha   90.00
_cell.angle_beta   90.00
_cell.angle_gamma   90.00
#
_symmetry.space_group_name_H-M   'P 1'
#
loop_
_entity.id
_entity.type
_entity.pdbx_description
1 polymer ?
#
loop_
_entity_poly.entity_id
_entity_poly.type
_entity_poly.pdbx_seq_one_letter_code
_entity_poly.pdbx_strand_id
1 'polypeptide(L)'
;MVRLLLDLGACVNARTGTGQSALFSATKRAELLIIELLIERGVDINLQDNSGKSALFKTDGHSDDTIARLLVSKGADIKERDTHGRNVLFYAARYGGYPLVEYFIRAGAEVLLRDMDGRTVLHEA
;
A
#
# COMPACT_ATOMS: atom_id res chain seq x y z
N MET A 1 -2.46 -15.40 -17.27
CA MET A 1 -1.17 -14.80 -17.68
C MET A 1 -0.20 -14.68 -16.51
N VAL A 2 -0.49 -13.89 -15.46
CA VAL A 2 0.43 -13.71 -14.31
C VAL A 2 0.97 -15.03 -13.73
N ARG A 3 0.07 -15.99 -13.45
CA ARG A 3 0.45 -17.33 -12.98
C ARG A 3 1.48 -18.01 -13.88
N LEU A 4 1.23 -18.06 -15.19
CA LEU A 4 2.12 -18.67 -16.17
C LEU A 4 3.51 -18.01 -16.15
N LEU A 5 3.59 -16.67 -16.09
CA LEU A 5 4.87 -15.97 -16.07
C LEU A 5 5.68 -16.30 -14.80
N LEU A 6 5.02 -16.36 -13.65
CA LEU A 6 5.67 -16.74 -12.39
C LEU A 6 6.10 -18.22 -12.39
N ASP A 7 5.30 -19.11 -13.00
CA ASP A 7 5.65 -20.53 -13.16
C ASP A 7 6.85 -20.72 -14.10
N LEU A 8 7.04 -19.81 -15.05
CA LEU A 8 8.21 -19.75 -15.94
C LEU A 8 9.43 -19.04 -15.32
N GLY A 9 9.38 -18.67 -14.03
CA GLY A 9 10.51 -18.10 -13.30
C GLY A 9 10.63 -16.58 -13.38
N ALA A 10 9.58 -15.85 -13.78
CA ALA A 10 9.58 -14.39 -13.65
C ALA A 10 9.78 -13.98 -12.18
N CYS A 11 10.64 -12.99 -11.95
CA CYS A 11 10.91 -12.49 -10.60
C CYS A 11 9.68 -11.77 -10.03
N VAL A 12 9.09 -12.32 -8.97
CA VAL A 12 7.89 -11.78 -8.30
C VAL A 12 8.12 -10.36 -7.74
N ASN A 13 9.37 -10.05 -7.37
CA ASN A 13 9.82 -8.77 -6.82
C ASN A 13 10.40 -7.82 -7.88
N ALA A 14 10.20 -8.11 -9.17
CA ALA A 14 10.63 -7.21 -10.23
C ALA A 14 9.98 -5.82 -10.09
N ARG A 15 10.75 -4.79 -10.42
CA ARG A 15 10.35 -3.38 -10.29
C ARG A 15 10.50 -2.66 -11.63
N THR A 16 9.56 -1.75 -11.90
CA THR A 16 9.66 -0.83 -13.04
C THR A 16 10.77 0.21 -12.81
N GLY A 17 11.05 1.04 -13.82
CA GLY A 17 11.97 2.18 -13.66
C GLY A 17 11.52 3.22 -12.62
N THR A 18 10.23 3.24 -12.26
CA THR A 18 9.68 4.06 -11.18
C THR A 18 9.65 3.34 -9.83
N GLY A 19 10.23 2.13 -9.75
CA GLY A 19 10.29 1.32 -8.53
C GLY A 19 9.02 0.54 -8.22
N GLN A 20 7.99 0.58 -9.07
CA GLN A 20 6.72 -0.07 -8.78
C GLN A 20 6.83 -1.59 -8.95
N SER A 21 6.37 -2.34 -7.95
CA SER A 21 6.26 -3.80 -8.00
C SER A 21 4.98 -4.25 -8.73
N ALA A 22 4.92 -5.54 -9.05
CA ALA A 22 3.69 -6.16 -9.53
C ALA A 22 2.55 -6.01 -8.51
N LEU A 23 2.87 -6.16 -7.21
CA LEU A 23 1.91 -5.96 -6.13
C LEU A 23 1.35 -4.54 -6.13
N PHE A 24 2.22 -3.53 -6.18
CA PHE A 24 1.79 -2.12 -6.23
C PHE A 24 0.79 -1.88 -7.38
N SER A 25 1.09 -2.41 -8.57
CA SER A 25 0.24 -2.28 -9.75
C SER A 25 -1.13 -2.99 -9.61
N ALA A 26 -1.14 -4.21 -9.08
CA ALA A 26 -2.37 -4.98 -8.82
C ALA A 26 -3.25 -4.28 -7.77
N THR A 27 -2.62 -3.68 -6.76
CA THR A 27 -3.30 -2.92 -5.69
C THR A 27 -4.01 -1.69 -6.24
N LYS A 28 -3.37 -0.94 -7.15
CA LYS A 28 -3.99 0.21 -7.84
C LYS A 28 -5.17 -0.20 -8.71
N ARG A 29 -5.12 -1.39 -9.33
CA ARG A 29 -6.19 -1.92 -10.18
C ARG A 29 -7.28 -2.68 -9.42
N ALA A 30 -7.15 -2.78 -8.09
CA ALA A 30 -8.03 -3.56 -7.21
C ALA A 30 -8.17 -5.04 -7.62
N GLU A 31 -7.12 -5.66 -8.16
CA GLU A 31 -7.14 -7.04 -8.65
C GLU A 31 -6.87 -8.05 -7.52
N LEU A 32 -7.86 -8.30 -6.65
CA LEU A 32 -7.71 -9.13 -5.45
C LEU A 32 -7.09 -10.51 -5.73
N LEU A 33 -7.55 -11.21 -6.77
CA LEU A 33 -7.01 -12.52 -7.15
C LEU A 33 -5.53 -12.47 -7.56
N ILE A 34 -5.07 -11.37 -8.16
CA ILE A 34 -3.67 -11.19 -8.53
C ILE A 34 -2.85 -10.84 -7.29
N ILE A 35 -3.39 -10.03 -6.38
CA ILE A 35 -2.75 -9.71 -5.09
C ILE A 35 -2.51 -10.99 -4.28
N GLU A 36 -3.54 -11.82 -4.12
CA GLU A 36 -3.44 -13.10 -3.40
C GLU A 36 -2.41 -14.02 -4.06
N LEU A 37 -2.44 -14.17 -5.39
CA LEU A 37 -1.45 -14.95 -6.12
C LEU A 37 -0.02 -14.43 -5.89
N LEU A 38 0.22 -13.12 -5.91
CA LEU A 38 1.56 -12.56 -5.69
C LEU A 38 2.05 -12.83 -4.26
N ILE A 39 1.16 -12.73 -3.26
CA ILE A 39 1.45 -13.04 -1.86
C ILE A 39 1.77 -14.54 -1.69
N GLU A 40 1.00 -15.43 -2.32
CA GLU A 40 1.28 -16.87 -2.34
C GLU A 40 2.65 -17.20 -2.95
N ARG A 41 3.10 -16.38 -3.91
CA ARG A 41 4.40 -16.52 -4.57
C ARG A 41 5.54 -15.80 -3.87
N GLY A 42 5.30 -15.29 -2.66
CA GLY A 42 6.34 -14.70 -1.82
C GLY A 42 6.80 -13.31 -2.27
N VAL A 43 5.89 -12.50 -2.84
CA VAL A 43 6.19 -11.09 -3.07
C VAL A 43 6.54 -10.39 -1.76
N ASP A 44 7.55 -9.53 -1.79
CA ASP A 44 7.83 -8.62 -0.69
C ASP A 44 6.76 -7.51 -0.69
N ILE A 45 5.92 -7.54 0.35
CA ILE A 45 4.76 -6.67 0.53
C ILE A 45 5.18 -5.21 0.74
N ASN A 46 6.37 -5.00 1.29
CA ASN A 46 6.89 -3.69 1.70
C ASN A 46 7.78 -3.05 0.62
N LEU A 47 7.78 -3.59 -0.60
CA LEU A 47 8.47 -2.95 -1.72
C LEU A 47 7.88 -1.58 -2.02
N GLN A 48 8.66 -0.55 -1.71
CA GLN A 48 8.31 0.84 -1.95
C GLN A 48 8.72 1.31 -3.33
N ASP A 49 7.88 2.07 -4.04
CA ASP A 49 8.27 2.76 -5.27
C ASP A 49 9.31 3.87 -5.01
N ASN A 50 9.74 4.58 -6.05
CA ASN A 50 10.72 5.66 -5.91
C ASN A 50 10.20 6.87 -5.09
N SER A 51 8.90 6.92 -4.77
CA SER A 51 8.30 7.91 -3.87
C SER A 51 8.19 7.38 -2.43
N GLY A 52 8.78 6.23 -2.11
CA GLY A 52 8.71 5.64 -0.78
C GLY A 52 7.37 4.97 -0.48
N LYS A 53 6.55 4.67 -1.50
CA LYS A 53 5.19 4.13 -1.30
C LYS A 53 5.14 2.64 -1.61
N SER A 54 4.79 1.82 -0.63
CA SER A 54 4.45 0.41 -0.85
C SER A 54 3.03 0.27 -1.40
N ALA A 55 2.62 -0.98 -1.64
CA ALA A 55 1.24 -1.30 -2.01
C ALA A 55 0.21 -0.80 -0.97
N LEU A 56 0.61 -0.66 0.30
CA LEU A 56 -0.29 -0.21 1.37
C LEU A 56 -0.76 1.24 1.19
N PHE A 57 0.01 2.07 0.48
CA PHE A 57 -0.27 3.48 0.20
C PHE A 57 -1.33 3.68 -0.91
N LYS A 58 -2.26 2.74 -1.07
CA LYS A 58 -3.27 2.78 -2.14
C LYS A 58 -3.98 4.13 -2.15
N THR A 59 -3.86 4.82 -3.28
CA THR A 59 -4.55 6.07 -3.58
C THR A 59 -5.61 5.77 -4.63
N ASP A 60 -6.82 5.44 -4.22
CA ASP A 60 -8.00 5.69 -5.04
C ASP A 60 -9.23 5.64 -4.14
N GLY A 61 -10.16 6.57 -4.38
CA GLY A 61 -11.41 6.75 -3.62
C GLY A 61 -12.41 5.59 -3.71
N HIS A 62 -11.93 4.39 -3.99
CA HIS A 62 -12.71 3.18 -3.88
C HIS A 62 -12.85 2.85 -2.39
N SER A 63 -14.08 2.93 -1.90
CA SER A 63 -14.50 2.69 -0.52
C SER A 63 -14.23 1.27 0.00
N ASP A 64 -13.61 0.40 -0.80
CA ASP A 64 -13.28 -0.95 -0.41
C ASP A 64 -11.90 -1.03 0.26
N ASP A 65 -11.92 -1.17 1.58
CA ASP A 65 -10.75 -1.32 2.45
C ASP A 65 -10.22 -2.76 2.51
N THR A 66 -10.86 -3.72 1.82
CA THR A 66 -10.49 -5.15 1.82
C THR A 66 -9.02 -5.37 1.49
N ILE A 67 -8.51 -4.67 0.47
CA ILE A 67 -7.12 -4.83 0.05
C ILE A 67 -6.15 -4.28 1.09
N ALA A 68 -6.44 -3.13 1.70
CA ALA A 68 -5.60 -2.56 2.75
C ALA A 68 -5.55 -3.48 3.97
N ARG A 69 -6.71 -4.02 4.39
CA ARG A 69 -6.81 -5.00 5.49
C ARG A 69 -6.05 -6.28 5.18
N LEU A 70 -6.17 -6.80 3.94
CA LEU A 70 -5.41 -7.96 3.48
C LEU A 70 -3.91 -7.70 3.60
N LEU A 71 -3.40 -6.61 3.04
CA LEU A 71 -1.97 -6.29 3.08
C LEU A 71 -1.44 -6.18 4.52
N VAL A 72 -2.14 -5.47 5.40
CA VAL A 72 -1.75 -5.37 6.82
C VAL A 72 -1.76 -6.75 7.50
N SER A 73 -2.79 -7.58 7.26
CA SER A 73 -2.86 -8.95 7.80
C SER A 73 -1.74 -9.86 7.32
N LYS A 74 -1.12 -9.52 6.17
CA LYS A 74 -0.02 -10.27 5.56
C LYS A 74 1.36 -9.67 5.90
N GLY A 75 1.42 -8.65 6.75
CA GLY A 75 2.67 -8.07 7.25
C GLY A 75 3.12 -6.80 6.55
N ALA A 76 2.22 -6.07 5.90
CA ALA A 76 2.52 -4.72 5.43
C ALA A 76 2.91 -3.82 6.61
N ASP A 77 3.99 -3.07 6.47
CA ASP A 77 4.49 -2.20 7.55
C ASP A 77 3.66 -0.91 7.62
N ILE A 78 2.87 -0.81 8.69
CA ILE A 78 2.00 0.34 8.98
C ILE A 78 2.79 1.62 9.29
N LYS A 79 4.07 1.50 9.65
CA LYS A 79 4.94 2.61 10.07
C LYS A 79 5.73 3.21 8.92
N GLU A 80 5.61 2.66 7.72
CA GLU A 80 6.24 3.19 6.52
C GLU A 80 5.88 4.66 6.29
N ARG A 81 6.83 5.37 5.69
CA ARG A 81 6.67 6.77 5.29
C ARG A 81 7.14 6.94 3.85
N ASP A 82 6.37 7.71 3.10
CA ASP A 82 6.74 8.13 1.76
C ASP A 82 7.90 9.15 1.83
N THR A 83 8.43 9.54 0.66
CA THR A 83 9.55 10.50 0.57
C THR A 83 9.20 11.91 1.05
N HIS A 84 7.93 12.21 1.33
CA HIS A 84 7.47 13.47 1.94
C HIS A 84 7.27 13.33 3.46
N GLY A 85 7.61 12.17 4.04
CA GLY A 85 7.40 11.89 5.46
C GLY A 85 5.96 11.55 5.83
N ARG A 86 5.10 11.24 4.86
CA ARG A 86 3.68 10.90 5.10
C ARG A 86 3.52 9.41 5.31
N ASN A 87 2.71 9.00 6.28
CA ASN A 87 2.28 7.61 6.44
C ASN A 87 0.95 7.34 5.71
N VAL A 88 0.43 6.13 5.84
CA VAL A 88 -0.82 5.67 5.21
C VAL A 88 -2.06 6.50 5.61
N LEU A 89 -2.06 7.15 6.78
CA LEU A 89 -3.21 7.94 7.24
C LEU A 89 -3.43 9.20 6.41
N PHE A 90 -2.36 9.84 5.90
CA PHE A 90 -2.49 11.00 5.01
C PHE A 90 -3.31 10.67 3.75
N TYR A 91 -3.17 9.45 3.24
CA TYR A 91 -3.91 9.00 2.06
C TYR A 91 -5.29 8.48 2.43
N ALA A 92 -5.42 7.77 3.56
CA ALA A 92 -6.71 7.27 4.03
C ALA A 92 -7.66 8.41 4.43
N ALA A 93 -7.17 9.54 4.96
CA ALA A 93 -8.01 10.69 5.27
C ALA A 93 -8.54 11.37 4.00
N ARG A 94 -7.70 11.47 2.96
CA ARG A 94 -8.03 12.14 1.71
C ARG A 94 -8.92 11.33 0.77
N TYR A 95 -8.69 10.02 0.73
CA TYR A 95 -9.28 9.13 -0.26
C TYR A 95 -10.03 7.95 0.36
N GLY A 96 -9.67 7.56 1.58
CA GLY A 96 -10.34 6.50 2.32
C GLY A 96 -11.56 7.03 3.08
N GLY A 97 -12.37 6.11 3.60
CA GLY A 97 -13.43 6.46 4.53
C GLY A 97 -12.98 6.33 5.98
N TYR A 98 -13.84 6.79 6.89
CA TYR A 98 -13.70 6.57 8.33
C TYR A 98 -13.30 5.13 8.72
N PRO A 99 -13.88 4.06 8.14
CA PRO A 99 -13.52 2.67 8.51
C PRO A 99 -12.05 2.32 8.25
N LEU A 100 -11.45 2.85 7.18
CA LEU A 100 -10.06 2.60 6.84
C LEU A 100 -9.11 3.38 7.76
N VAL A 101 -9.44 4.64 8.04
CA VAL A 101 -8.69 5.48 8.98
C VAL A 101 -8.69 4.84 10.38
N GLU A 102 -9.86 4.43 10.86
CA GLU A 102 -9.99 3.74 12.15
C GLU A 102 -9.17 2.45 12.17
N TYR A 103 -9.22 1.66 11.10
CA TYR A 103 -8.45 0.43 10.99
C TYR A 103 -6.94 0.69 11.09
N PHE A 104 -6.40 1.65 10.34
CA PHE A 104 -4.98 1.97 10.36
C PHE A 104 -4.52 2.49 11.73
N ILE A 105 -5.34 3.31 12.42
CA ILE A 105 -5.03 3.74 13.78
C ILE A 105 -4.96 2.53 14.73
N ARG A 106 -5.93 1.61 14.66
CA ARG A 106 -5.92 0.37 15.46
C ARG A 106 -4.74 -0.55 15.11
N ALA A 107 -4.29 -0.53 13.85
CA ALA A 107 -3.11 -1.26 13.41
C ALA A 107 -1.78 -0.60 13.85
N GLY A 108 -1.81 0.59 14.44
CA GLY A 108 -0.64 1.28 14.99
C GLY A 108 -0.07 2.41 14.12
N ALA A 109 -0.84 2.91 13.14
CA ALA A 109 -0.44 4.09 12.39
C ALA A 109 -0.40 5.34 13.28
N GLU A 110 0.66 6.14 13.14
CA GLU A 110 0.88 7.35 13.94
C GLU A 110 -0.01 8.51 13.47
N VAL A 111 -1.00 8.90 14.29
CA VAL A 111 -1.96 9.97 13.95
C VAL A 111 -1.38 11.38 14.09
N LEU A 112 -0.41 11.58 14.99
CA LEU A 112 0.19 12.89 15.29
C LEU A 112 1.39 13.24 14.38
N LEU A 113 1.60 12.44 13.33
CA LEU A 113 2.70 12.61 12.39
C LEU A 113 2.59 13.96 11.66
N ARG A 114 3.75 14.62 11.49
CA ARG A 114 3.92 15.76 10.60
C ARG A 114 4.75 15.36 9.39
N ASP A 115 4.29 15.71 8.21
CA ASP A 115 5.07 15.56 6.99
C ASP A 115 6.17 16.63 6.89
N MET A 116 6.95 16.61 5.81
CA MET A 116 8.04 17.57 5.60
C MET A 116 7.59 19.03 5.50
N ASP A 117 6.31 19.28 5.19
CA ASP A 117 5.71 20.61 5.15
C ASP A 117 5.05 20.99 6.49
N GLY A 118 5.19 20.16 7.52
CA GLY A 118 4.60 20.35 8.84
C GLY A 118 3.09 20.04 8.91
N ARG A 119 2.50 19.50 7.83
CA ARG A 119 1.09 19.12 7.76
C ARG A 119 0.83 17.84 8.52
N THR A 120 -0.36 17.73 9.08
CA THR A 120 -0.86 16.53 9.77
C THR A 120 -1.93 15.86 8.92
N VAL A 121 -2.35 14.66 9.30
CA VAL A 121 -3.49 13.96 8.68
C VAL A 121 -4.76 14.82 8.60
N LEU A 122 -4.99 15.70 9.58
CA LEU A 122 -6.16 16.59 9.60
C LEU A 122 -6.18 17.60 8.43
N HIS A 123 -5.01 17.94 7.87
CA HIS A 123 -4.93 18.83 6.71
C HIS A 123 -5.30 18.14 5.38
N GLU A 124 -5.40 16.81 5.37
CA GLU A 124 -5.76 16.01 4.20
C GLU A 124 -7.22 15.53 4.23
N ALA A 125 -7.95 15.75 5.34
CA ALA A 125 -9.33 15.33 5.56
C ALA A 125 -10.37 16.25 4.89
#